data_AF-A0A1F8N841-F1
#
_entry.id   AF-A0A1F8N841-F1
#
_cell.length_a   1.000
_cell.length_b   1.000
_cell.length_c   1.000
_cell.angle_alpha   90.00
_cell.angle_beta   90.00
_cell.angle_gamma   90.00
#
_symmetry.space_group_name_H-M   'P 1'
#
loop_
_entity.id
_entity.type
_entity.pdbx_description
1 polymer ?
#
loop_
_entity_poly.entity_id
_entity_poly.type
_entity_poly.pdbx_seq_one_letter_code
_entity_poly.pdbx_strand_id
1 'polypeptide(L)' 'MAISNKYGKIDIPDIGDNEPVFILRAQDILAEPAITLYRLLTAPHGNTLASSLDRDIENFRNWEGIKKIPD' A
#
# COMPACT_ATOMS: atom_id res chain seq x y z
N MET A 1 -10.31 6.34 -12.06
CA MET A 1 -9.68 5.13 -12.66
C MET A 1 -8.16 5.28 -12.71
N ALA A 2 -7.41 4.38 -12.08
CA ALA A 2 -5.96 4.48 -11.98
C ALA A 2 -5.22 3.73 -13.10
N ILE A 3 -4.09 4.28 -13.54
CA ILE A 3 -3.18 3.60 -14.48
C ILE A 3 -1.96 3.08 -13.72
N SER A 4 -1.72 1.78 -13.82
CA SER A 4 -0.47 1.15 -13.43
C SER A 4 0.26 0.63 -14.67
N ASN A 5 1.55 0.96 -14.81
CA ASN A 5 2.39 0.40 -15.86
C ASN A 5 2.48 -1.15 -15.79
N LYS A 6 2.28 -1.71 -14.59
CA LYS A 6 2.46 -3.15 -14.32
C LYS A 6 1.15 -3.93 -14.35
N TYR A 7 0.04 -3.30 -13.97
CA TYR A 7 -1.26 -3.97 -13.85
C TYR A 7 -2.33 -3.41 -14.81
N GLY A 8 -1.96 -2.46 -15.67
CA GLY A 8 -2.89 -1.83 -16.61
C GLY A 8 -3.88 -0.90 -15.92
N LYS A 9 -5.14 -0.96 -16.33
CA LYS A 9 -6.22 -0.14 -15.77
C LYS A 9 -6.81 -0.82 -14.55
N ILE A 10 -6.81 -0.11 -13.41
CA ILE A 10 -7.45 -0.57 -12.18
C ILE A 10 -8.56 0.40 -11.81
N ASP A 11 -9.74 -0.15 -11.57
CA ASP A 11 -10.84 0.62 -11.00
C ASP A 11 -10.70 0.66 -9.48
N ILE A 12 -10.33 1.83 -8.95
CA ILE A 12 -10.15 2.09 -7.53
C ILE A 12 -11.14 3.19 -7.16
N PRO A 13 -12.07 2.94 -6.21
CA PRO A 13 -12.99 3.96 -5.74
C PRO A 13 -12.24 5.22 -5.28
N ASP A 14 -12.83 6.38 -5.54
CA ASP A 14 -12.33 7.69 -5.10
C ASP A 14 -10.94 8.09 -5.65
N ILE A 15 -10.44 7.38 -6.67
CA ILE A 15 -9.20 7.72 -7.37
C ILE A 15 -9.51 8.29 -8.77
N GLY A 16 -8.90 9.45 -9.06
CA GLY A 16 -9.10 10.19 -10.30
C GLY A 16 -8.70 9.40 -11.55
N ASP A 17 -9.17 9.85 -12.70
CA ASP A 17 -8.77 9.25 -13.98
C ASP A 17 -7.31 9.57 -14.30
N ASN A 18 -6.55 8.52 -14.62
CA ASN A 18 -5.10 8.59 -14.89
C ASN A 18 -4.28 9.07 -13.69
N GLU A 19 -4.83 9.00 -12.48
CA GLU A 19 -4.05 9.27 -11.27
C GLU A 19 -2.96 8.19 -11.09
N PRO A 20 -1.70 8.59 -10.85
CA PRO A 20 -0.63 7.63 -10.62
C PRO A 20 -0.84 6.92 -9.29
N VAL A 21 -0.85 5.60 -9.32
CA VAL A 21 -0.99 4.76 -8.12
C VAL A 21 0.21 3.87 -7.91
N PHE A 22 0.58 3.70 -6.64
CA PHE A 22 1.59 2.74 -6.22
C PHE A 22 0.91 1.56 -5.52
N ILE A 23 1.26 0.34 -5.92
CA ILE A 23 0.60 -0.88 -5.43
C ILE A 23 1.63 -1.70 -4.66
N LEU A 24 1.32 -1.93 -3.38
CA LEU A 24 2.07 -2.82 -2.51
C LEU A 24 1.41 -4.20 -2.53
N ARG A 25 2.17 -5.25 -2.88
CA ARG A 25 1.66 -6.62 -2.81
C ARG A 25 2.15 -7.32 -1.56
N ALA A 26 1.35 -8.23 -1.03
CA ALA A 26 1.72 -9.01 0.15
C ALA A 26 2.99 -9.87 -0.06
N GLN A 27 3.24 -10.28 -1.30
CA GLN A 27 4.47 -10.98 -1.69
C GLN A 27 5.71 -10.09 -1.72
N ASP A 28 5.58 -8.76 -1.67
CA ASP A 28 6.74 -7.88 -1.76
C ASP A 28 7.33 -7.68 -0.35
N ILE A 29 8.58 -8.12 -0.14
CA ILE A 29 9.32 -7.93 1.12
C ILE A 29 9.36 -6.46 1.57
N LEU A 30 9.31 -5.52 0.62
CA LEU A 30 9.34 -4.08 0.89
C LEU A 30 7.95 -3.48 1.20
N ALA A 31 6.86 -4.26 1.12
CA ALA A 31 5.52 -3.73 1.35
C ALA A 31 5.28 -3.29 2.80
N GLU A 32 5.57 -4.16 3.77
CA GLU A 32 5.45 -3.85 5.22
C GLU A 32 6.27 -2.60 5.62
N PRO A 33 7.58 -2.50 5.31
CA PRO A 33 8.33 -1.30 5.69
C PRO A 33 7.83 -0.04 4.96
N ALA A 34 7.37 -0.14 3.71
CA ALA A 34 6.81 1.00 2.99
C ALA A 34 5.54 1.54 3.65
N ILE A 35 4.59 0.66 3.99
CA ILE A 35 3.34 1.09 4.65
C ILE A 35 3.60 1.59 6.09
N THR A 36 4.58 1.00 6.78
CA THR A 36 5.05 1.49 8.09
C THR A 36 5.61 2.91 7.99
N LEU A 37 6.40 3.21 6.95
CA LEU A 37 6.91 4.56 6.71
C LEU A 37 5.76 5.55 6.49
N TYR A 38 4.78 5.19 5.66
CA TYR A 38 3.59 6.04 5.44
C TYR A 38 2.85 6.33 6.75
N ARG A 39 2.69 5.34 7.62
CA ARG A 39 2.09 5.55 8.94
C ARG A 39 2.90 6.53 9.80
N LEU A 40 4.22 6.38 9.84
CA LEU A 40 5.10 7.26 10.62
C LEU A 40 5.06 8.71 10.11
N LEU A 41 4.97 8.90 8.80
CA LEU A 41 4.89 10.24 8.20
C LEU A 41 3.53 10.90 8.43
N THR A 42 2.45 10.12 8.53
CA THR A 42 1.08 10.66 8.66
C THR A 42 0.65 10.89 10.11
N ALA A 43 1.21 10.14 11.07
CA ALA A 43 0.89 10.24 12.48
C ALA A 43 1.03 11.67 13.08
N PRO A 44 2.07 12.47 12.77
CA PRO A 44 2.21 13.83 13.33
C PRO A 44 1.13 14.80 12.87
N HIS A 45 0.45 14.52 11.76
CA HIS A 45 -0.55 15.41 11.17
C HIS A 45 -1.97 15.19 11.69
N GLY A 46 -2.15 14.34 12.73
CA GLY A 46 -3.45 14.07 13.33
C GLY A 46 -4.44 13.35 12.41
N ASN A 47 -3.93 12.74 11.32
CA ASN A 47 -4.75 12.08 10.32
C ASN A 47 -5.15 10.68 10.81
N THR A 48 -6.44 10.34 10.67
CA THR A 48 -7.00 9.01 10.99
C THR A 48 -6.38 7.88 10.18
N LEU A 49 -5.73 8.21 9.06
CA LEU A 49 -4.97 7.28 8.22
C LEU A 49 -3.91 6.51 9.02
N ALA A 50 -3.20 7.16 9.95
CA ALA A 50 -2.16 6.46 10.71
C ALA A 50 -2.73 5.28 11.52
N SER A 51 -3.94 5.44 12.07
CA SER A 51 -4.63 4.39 12.81
C SER A 51 -5.24 3.31 11.90
N SER A 52 -5.69 3.66 10.70
CA SER A 52 -6.21 2.65 9.75
C SER A 52 -5.10 1.75 9.21
N LEU A 53 -3.88 2.26 9.07
CA LEU A 53 -2.73 1.52 8.53
C LEU A 53 -2.21 0.43 9.48
N ASP A 54 -2.51 0.47 10.79
CA ASP A 54 -2.10 -0.57 11.74
C ASP A 54 -2.66 -1.95 11.35
N ARG A 55 -3.92 -2.00 10.88
CA ARG A 55 -4.54 -3.23 10.40
C ARG A 55 -3.87 -3.76 9.14
N ASP A 56 -3.52 -2.88 8.21
CA ASP A 56 -2.91 -3.28 6.95
C ASP A 56 -1.48 -3.77 7.16
N ILE A 57 -0.70 -3.12 8.04
CA ILE A 57 0.62 -3.60 8.47
C ILE A 57 0.52 -5.03 9.00
N GLU A 58 -0.46 -5.31 9.85
CA GLU A 58 -0.66 -6.64 10.42
C GLU A 58 -1.05 -7.68 9.34
N ASN A 59 -1.85 -7.29 8.35
CA ASN A 59 -2.17 -8.14 7.20
C ASN A 59 -0.91 -8.49 6.39
N PHE A 60 0.00 -7.53 6.17
CA PHE A 60 1.28 -7.78 5.48
C PHE A 60 2.21 -8.70 6.28
N ARG A 61 2.21 -8.58 7.61
CA ARG A 61 3.02 -9.42 8.50
C ARG A 61 2.56 -10.87 8.48
N ASN A 62 1.25 -11.07 8.63
CA ASN A 62 0.64 -12.38 8.80
C ASN A 62 0.30 -13.09 7.48
N TRP A 63 0.59 -12.49 6.33
CA TRP A 63 0.41 -13.15 5.05
C TRP A 63 1.37 -14.34 4.90
N GLU A 64 0.81 -15.55 4.77
CA GLU A 64 1.56 -16.83 4.80
C GLU A 64 2.26 -17.20 3.48
N GLY A 65 2.08 -16.39 2.43
CA GLY A 65 2.69 -16.66 1.12
C GLY A 65 4.19 -16.33 1.07
N ILE A 66 4.85 -16.77 -0.01
CA ILE A 66 6.28 -16.54 -0.22
C ILE A 66 6.54 -15.05 -0.48
N LYS A 67 7.31 -14.42 0.41
CA LYS A 67 7.80 -13.04 0.26
C LYS A 67 9.06 -13.03 -0.63
N LYS A 68 9.12 -12.06 -1.55
CA LYS A 68 10.20 -11.87 -2.52
C LYS A 68 10.51 -10.39 -2.74
N ILE A 69 11.70 -10.10 -3.25
CA ILE A 69 12.08 -8.77 -3.73
C ILE A 69 11.11 -8.37 -4.87
N PRO A 70 10.49 -7.18 -4.81
CA PRO A 70 9.64 -6.71 -5.91
C PRO A 70 10.45 -6.53 -7.19
N ASP A 71 9.84 -6.95 -8.30
CA ASP A 71 10.27 -6.72 -9.68
C ASP A 71 9.98 -5.31 -10.18
#